data_AF-A0AAD9DE86-F1
#
_entry.id   AF-A0AAD9DE86-F1
#
_cell.length_a   1.000
_cell.length_b   1.000
_cell.length_c   1.000
_cell.angle_alpha   90.00
_cell.angle_beta   90.00
_cell.angle_gamma   90.00
#
_symmetry.space_group_name_H-M   'P 1'
#
loop_
_entity.id
_entity.type
_entity.pdbx_description
1 polymer ?
#
loop_
_entity_poly.entity_id
_entity_poly.type
_entity_poly.pdbx_seq_one_letter_code
_entity_poly.pdbx_strand_id
1 'polypeptide(L)'
;MRQFEVEAELHDHDGDRMTTTSLLVDEIEEMAITSRTKYSFPKHREFDVDHIQNVVILASRGSSNDGGLTIMSVNKASGNVQGIQHGEGGTNNRSLKRISLDPTSDSKLRLQTITSSEDDERGLRENAANWTCAAEHAHHHHDEEEEEITHHHSRSLQHNHQHQNSSNVLYEYINTRSLNNPTTTPSTNTWIPPKKYKFHIPLYIEVDSTFVNRQGGLNGAIEYVNFLTSAVNVIIENEIDAHLEVVHVELTHIYDNITTTQAALRAQRLRPRDNLAGSNYYGIGGDDKIILVHALLGRHVGGGIAYIDTICDRKWSFGITSDIRGSFTNLGKDALLDMFYYAHELGHSLGSGHTYDDYEPVVDTCGAVCTLSDGFKSDPAGLPLDHSATIMSYCNFCTVV
;
A
#
# COMPACT_ATOMS: atom_id res chain seq x y z
N MET A 1 -11.10 -20.29 -3.59
CA MET A 1 -11.57 -19.07 -2.92
C MET A 1 -12.99 -19.25 -2.44
N ARG A 2 -13.24 -18.93 -1.18
CA ARG A 2 -14.58 -18.90 -0.59
C ARG A 2 -15.15 -17.50 -0.82
N GLN A 3 -16.22 -17.44 -1.60
CA GLN A 3 -16.97 -16.23 -1.84
C GLN A 3 -18.13 -16.18 -0.85
N PHE A 4 -18.37 -14.99 -0.31
CA PHE A 4 -19.44 -14.71 0.63
C PHE A 4 -20.34 -13.62 0.05
N GLU A 5 -21.64 -13.86 0.11
CA GLU A 5 -22.63 -12.80 -0.01
C GLU A 5 -22.96 -12.33 1.40
N VAL A 6 -22.70 -11.05 1.66
CA VAL A 6 -22.86 -10.46 2.98
C VAL A 6 -23.96 -9.41 2.90
N GLU A 7 -25.06 -9.64 3.61
CA GLU A 7 -26.14 -8.66 3.72
C GLU A 7 -25.76 -7.59 4.75
N ALA A 8 -25.85 -6.32 4.34
CA ALA A 8 -25.65 -5.17 5.21
C ALA A 8 -26.83 -4.21 5.12
N GLU A 9 -27.23 -3.65 6.26
CA GLU A 9 -28.33 -2.69 6.34
C GLU A 9 -27.78 -1.26 6.21
N LEU A 10 -28.18 -0.59 5.13
CA LEU A 10 -27.87 0.82 4.90
C LEU A 10 -28.86 1.68 5.70
N HIS A 11 -28.33 2.52 6.58
CA HIS A 11 -29.09 3.55 7.26
C HIS A 11 -28.88 4.90 6.57
N ASP A 12 -29.96 5.57 6.18
CA ASP A 12 -29.91 6.96 5.72
C ASP A 12 -29.63 7.92 6.91
N HIS A 13 -29.30 9.18 6.62
CA HIS A 13 -28.88 10.18 7.62
C HIS A 13 -29.87 10.39 8.77
N ASP A 14 -31.17 10.19 8.53
CA ASP A 14 -32.23 10.32 9.53
C ASP A 14 -32.57 8.99 10.24
N GLY A 15 -31.92 7.88 9.89
CA GLY A 15 -32.16 6.56 10.49
C GLY A 15 -33.51 5.91 10.15
N ASP A 16 -34.36 6.57 9.38
CA ASP A 16 -35.78 6.24 9.18
C ASP A 16 -36.04 5.30 7.98
N ARG A 17 -35.10 5.18 7.04
CA ARG A 17 -35.15 4.23 5.92
C ARG A 17 -34.00 3.23 6.02
N MET A 18 -34.38 1.95 6.02
CA MET A 18 -33.49 0.81 6.04
C MET A 18 -33.58 0.10 4.69
N THR A 19 -32.48 0.02 3.96
CA THR A 19 -32.38 -0.79 2.75
C THR A 19 -31.28 -1.81 2.91
N THR A 20 -31.58 -3.09 2.69
CA THR A 20 -30.58 -4.15 2.68
C THR A 20 -29.80 -4.12 1.36
N THR A 21 -28.48 -4.22 1.44
CA THR A 21 -27.60 -4.39 0.28
C THR A 21 -26.80 -5.67 0.45
N SER A 22 -26.61 -6.42 -0.63
CA SER A 22 -25.68 -7.55 -0.67
C SER A 22 -24.29 -7.06 -1.08
N LEU A 23 -23.26 -7.53 -0.37
CA LEU A 23 -21.86 -7.31 -0.69
C LEU A 23 -21.24 -8.65 -1.09
N LEU A 24 -20.67 -8.74 -2.28
CA LEU A 24 -19.89 -9.90 -2.69
C LEU A 24 -18.42 -9.70 -2.31
N VAL A 25 -17.95 -10.53 -1.37
CA VAL A 25 -16.58 -10.48 -0.87
C VAL A 25 -15.95 -11.86 -0.87
N ASP A 26 -14.65 -11.91 -1.13
CA ASP A 26 -13.85 -13.11 -1.08
C ASP A 26 -12.95 -13.10 0.16
N GLU A 27 -12.83 -14.25 0.82
CA GLU A 27 -11.82 -14.44 1.86
C GLU A 27 -10.41 -14.42 1.25
N ILE A 28 -9.55 -13.57 1.81
CA ILE A 28 -8.11 -13.59 1.52
C ILE A 28 -7.54 -14.89 2.10
N GLU A 29 -7.22 -15.82 1.21
CA GLU A 29 -6.72 -17.15 1.57
C GLU A 29 -5.32 -17.11 2.19
N GLU A 30 -4.48 -16.15 1.76
CA GLU A 30 -3.11 -15.99 2.22
C GLU A 30 -2.91 -14.56 2.75
N MET A 31 -2.79 -14.43 4.06
CA MET A 31 -2.48 -13.17 4.73
C MET A 31 -0.99 -12.85 4.58
N ALA A 32 -0.65 -11.55 4.52
CA ALA A 32 0.73 -11.12 4.34
C ALA A 32 1.63 -11.46 5.54
N ILE A 33 1.12 -11.39 6.77
CA ILE A 33 1.80 -11.89 7.97
C ILE A 33 1.44 -13.35 8.20
N THR A 34 2.46 -14.17 8.42
CA THR A 34 2.32 -15.61 8.67
C THR A 34 3.01 -15.99 9.97
N SER A 35 2.87 -17.26 10.38
CA SER A 35 3.64 -17.81 11.51
C SER A 35 5.16 -17.81 11.30
N ARG A 36 5.62 -17.54 10.07
CA ARG A 36 7.05 -17.41 9.73
C ARG A 36 7.58 -15.99 9.87
N THR A 37 6.70 -14.99 9.95
CA THR A 37 7.07 -13.59 10.10
C THR A 37 7.85 -13.41 11.40
N LYS A 38 8.98 -12.69 11.30
CA LYS A 38 9.85 -12.39 12.43
C LYS A 38 9.65 -10.95 12.89
N TYR A 39 10.04 -10.70 14.15
CA TYR A 39 9.82 -9.42 14.79
C TYR A 39 11.10 -8.95 15.48
N SER A 40 11.39 -7.66 15.39
CA SER A 40 12.53 -7.05 16.08
C SER A 40 12.08 -5.80 16.81
N PHE A 41 11.78 -5.99 18.09
CA PHE A 41 11.32 -4.95 18.99
C PHE A 41 12.24 -4.86 20.21
N PRO A 42 12.43 -3.65 20.79
CA PRO A 42 13.23 -3.50 22.00
C PRO A 42 12.67 -4.34 23.14
N LYS A 43 13.56 -5.03 23.89
CA LYS A 43 13.19 -5.93 25.00
C LYS A 43 12.34 -5.28 26.10
N HIS A 44 12.35 -3.95 26.20
CA HIS A 44 11.59 -3.19 27.19
C HIS A 44 10.16 -2.85 26.73
N ARG A 45 9.78 -3.20 25.49
CA ARG A 45 8.40 -3.09 25.02
C ARG A 45 7.75 -4.47 25.07
N GLU A 46 6.60 -4.55 25.73
CA GLU A 46 5.80 -5.78 25.75
C GLU A 46 5.28 -6.06 24.34
N PHE A 47 5.74 -7.18 23.77
CA PHE A 47 5.23 -7.74 22.52
C PHE A 47 4.93 -9.20 22.76
N ASP A 48 3.70 -9.59 22.43
CA ASP A 48 3.24 -10.96 22.57
C ASP A 48 2.67 -11.40 21.22
N VAL A 49 3.38 -12.32 20.58
CA VAL A 49 2.98 -12.85 19.27
C VAL A 49 1.65 -13.60 19.34
N ASP A 50 1.29 -14.14 20.51
CA ASP A 50 0.04 -14.86 20.72
C ASP A 50 -1.15 -13.90 20.89
N HIS A 51 -0.88 -12.62 21.16
CA HIS A 51 -1.90 -11.57 21.24
C HIS A 51 -2.26 -10.93 19.89
N ILE A 52 -1.57 -11.29 18.81
CA ILE A 52 -1.96 -10.84 17.47
C ILE A 52 -3.33 -11.47 17.17
N GLN A 53 -4.35 -10.64 16.99
CA GLN A 53 -5.70 -11.11 16.72
C GLN A 53 -5.71 -12.02 15.49
N ASN A 54 -6.36 -13.18 15.61
CA ASN A 54 -6.58 -14.05 14.47
C ASN A 54 -7.66 -13.42 13.59
N VAL A 55 -7.24 -12.63 12.62
CA VAL A 55 -8.11 -11.85 11.73
C VAL A 55 -8.26 -12.56 10.39
N VAL A 56 -9.46 -12.51 9.81
CA VAL A 56 -9.71 -12.77 8.38
C VAL A 56 -9.92 -11.43 7.70
N ILE A 57 -9.39 -11.26 6.50
CA ILE A 57 -9.79 -10.16 5.63
C ILE A 57 -10.69 -10.70 4.52
N LEU A 58 -11.81 -10.03 4.31
CA LEU A 58 -12.71 -10.23 3.20
C LEU A 58 -12.62 -9.02 2.28
N ALA A 59 -12.52 -9.21 0.98
CA ALA A 59 -12.46 -8.10 0.03
C ALA A 59 -13.24 -8.39 -1.26
N SER A 60 -13.81 -7.34 -1.85
CA SER A 60 -14.51 -7.45 -3.14
C SER A 60 -13.52 -7.57 -4.29
N ARG A 61 -13.91 -8.33 -5.32
CA ARG A 61 -13.14 -8.46 -6.56
C ARG A 61 -13.37 -7.37 -7.62
N GLY A 62 -14.04 -6.27 -7.26
CA GLY A 62 -14.25 -5.15 -8.19
C GLY A 62 -15.03 -5.56 -9.46
N SER A 63 -16.07 -6.39 -9.32
CA SER A 63 -16.96 -6.66 -10.45
C SER A 63 -17.89 -5.47 -10.68
N SER A 64 -18.19 -5.17 -11.94
CA SER A 64 -19.02 -4.03 -12.38
C SER A 64 -20.44 -4.01 -11.81
N ASN A 65 -20.85 -5.06 -11.09
CA ASN A 65 -22.17 -5.19 -10.47
C ASN A 65 -22.15 -4.93 -8.95
N ASP A 66 -20.97 -4.89 -8.30
CA ASP A 66 -20.83 -4.84 -6.84
C ASP A 66 -20.62 -3.44 -6.25
N GLY A 67 -20.57 -2.41 -7.10
CA GLY A 67 -20.55 -1.02 -6.62
C GLY A 67 -19.27 -0.61 -5.89
N GLY A 68 -18.10 -1.12 -6.30
CA GLY A 68 -16.76 -0.61 -5.91
C GLY A 68 -15.99 -1.44 -4.86
N LEU A 69 -14.87 -0.90 -4.34
CA LEU A 69 -13.93 -1.63 -3.47
C LEU A 69 -14.48 -1.76 -2.05
N THR A 70 -14.68 -3.00 -1.60
CA THR A 70 -15.01 -3.36 -0.23
C THR A 70 -13.85 -4.11 0.41
N ILE A 71 -13.45 -3.70 1.62
CA ILE A 71 -12.46 -4.41 2.44
C ILE A 71 -12.99 -4.49 3.86
N MET A 72 -13.01 -5.69 4.44
CA MET A 72 -13.52 -5.96 5.78
C MET A 72 -12.52 -6.83 6.55
N SER A 73 -12.35 -6.55 7.84
CA SER A 73 -11.67 -7.41 8.79
C SER A 73 -12.70 -8.08 9.70
N VAL A 74 -12.45 -9.37 10.01
CA VAL A 74 -13.23 -10.17 10.96
C VAL A 74 -12.28 -10.70 12.02
N ASN A 75 -12.47 -10.29 13.26
CA ASN A 75 -11.77 -10.87 14.39
C ASN A 75 -12.39 -12.25 14.73
N LYS A 76 -11.63 -13.34 14.58
CA LYS A 76 -12.15 -14.70 14.82
C LYS A 76 -12.42 -15.01 16.30
N ALA A 77 -11.80 -14.29 17.22
CA ALA A 77 -11.97 -14.51 18.66
C ALA A 77 -13.22 -13.82 19.21
N SER A 78 -13.46 -12.57 18.81
CA SER A 78 -14.63 -11.80 19.26
C SER A 78 -15.82 -11.87 18.30
N GLY A 79 -15.61 -12.26 17.04
CA GLY A 79 -16.59 -12.13 15.98
C GLY A 79 -16.74 -10.70 15.46
N ASN A 80 -16.00 -9.73 15.99
CA ASN A 80 -16.11 -8.34 15.58
C ASN A 80 -15.78 -8.15 14.10
N VAL A 81 -16.63 -7.40 13.40
CA VAL A 81 -16.44 -7.03 12.00
C VAL A 81 -16.25 -5.53 11.90
N GLN A 82 -15.25 -5.12 11.13
CA GLN A 82 -15.03 -3.74 10.71
C GLN A 82 -14.70 -3.71 9.22
N GLY A 83 -15.01 -2.64 8.53
CA GLY A 83 -14.63 -2.52 7.13
C GLY A 83 -14.99 -1.19 6.51
N ILE A 84 -14.64 -1.07 5.24
CA ILE A 84 -14.92 0.09 4.41
C ILE A 84 -15.38 -0.36 3.04
N GLN A 85 -16.35 0.36 2.49
CA GLN A 85 -16.78 0.26 1.10
C GLN A 85 -16.60 1.61 0.43
N HIS A 86 -15.95 1.61 -0.73
CA HIS A 86 -15.90 2.72 -1.65
C HIS A 86 -16.79 2.43 -2.85
N GLY A 87 -17.80 3.29 -3.08
CA GLY A 87 -18.78 3.18 -4.16
C GLY A 87 -18.20 3.42 -5.56
N GLU A 88 -18.63 2.67 -6.57
CA GLU A 88 -18.38 2.98 -8.00
C GLU A 88 -19.62 3.66 -8.65
N GLY A 89 -19.46 4.88 -9.15
CA GLY A 89 -20.28 5.44 -10.25
C GLY A 89 -21.55 6.25 -9.93
N GLY A 90 -21.49 7.55 -10.26
CA GLY A 90 -22.59 8.53 -10.31
C GLY A 90 -22.10 9.88 -9.82
N THR A 91 -22.29 10.97 -10.58
CA THR A 91 -21.72 12.32 -10.33
C THR A 91 -21.97 12.88 -8.92
N ASN A 92 -22.85 12.26 -8.14
CA ASN A 92 -23.27 12.72 -6.83
C ASN A 92 -23.03 11.69 -5.70
N ASN A 93 -22.38 10.52 -5.94
CA ASN A 93 -22.40 9.42 -4.97
C ASN A 93 -21.10 8.59 -4.86
N ARG A 94 -19.93 9.23 -4.83
CA ARG A 94 -18.65 8.62 -4.36
C ARG A 94 -18.62 8.47 -2.82
N SER A 95 -19.70 7.97 -2.23
CA SER A 95 -19.83 7.90 -0.77
C SER A 95 -18.95 6.79 -0.23
N LEU A 96 -18.01 7.13 0.66
CA LEU A 96 -17.33 6.15 1.50
C LEU A 96 -18.31 5.67 2.57
N LYS A 97 -18.35 4.37 2.83
CA LYS A 97 -19.22 3.77 3.84
C LYS A 97 -18.41 2.92 4.79
N ARG A 98 -18.69 3.04 6.09
CA ARG A 98 -18.13 2.19 7.14
C ARG A 98 -19.01 0.95 7.31
N ILE A 99 -18.37 -0.20 7.47
CA ILE A 99 -19.01 -1.47 7.78
C ILE A 99 -18.68 -1.82 9.23
N SER A 100 -19.69 -2.15 10.02
CA SER A 100 -19.51 -2.64 11.39
C SER A 100 -20.60 -3.63 11.77
N LEU A 101 -20.41 -4.40 12.85
CA LEU A 101 -21.53 -5.09 13.48
C LEU A 101 -22.59 -4.08 13.97
N ASP A 102 -23.85 -4.46 13.86
CA ASP A 102 -24.96 -3.71 14.42
C ASP A 102 -24.93 -3.83 15.96
N PRO A 103 -24.91 -2.73 16.73
CA PRO A 103 -24.92 -2.79 18.19
C PRO A 103 -26.20 -3.42 18.78
N THR A 104 -27.25 -3.57 17.98
CA THR A 104 -28.53 -4.18 18.34
C THR A 104 -28.67 -5.64 17.89
N SER A 105 -27.69 -6.16 17.12
CA SER A 105 -27.72 -7.54 16.61
C SER A 105 -26.33 -8.09 16.34
N ASP A 106 -25.99 -9.21 16.98
CA ASP A 106 -24.72 -9.92 16.79
C ASP A 106 -24.61 -10.64 15.42
N SER A 107 -25.65 -10.61 14.60
CA SER A 107 -25.72 -11.31 13.31
C SER A 107 -25.93 -10.39 12.11
N LYS A 108 -25.96 -9.07 12.33
CA LYS A 108 -26.22 -8.10 11.25
C LYS A 108 -25.06 -7.13 11.13
N LEU A 109 -24.75 -6.78 9.88
CA LEU A 109 -23.82 -5.72 9.57
C LEU A 109 -24.58 -4.44 9.22
N ARG A 110 -24.04 -3.34 9.72
CA ARG A 110 -24.51 -2.00 9.41
C ARG A 110 -23.56 -1.34 8.44
N LEU A 111 -24.12 -0.69 7.43
CA LEU A 111 -23.42 0.12 6.47
C LEU A 111 -23.77 1.60 6.73
N GLN A 112 -22.79 2.38 7.16
CA GLN A 112 -22.98 3.79 7.51
C GLN A 112 -22.22 4.68 6.53
N THR A 113 -22.92 5.59 5.86
CA THR A 113 -22.29 6.61 5.02
C THR A 113 -21.40 7.51 5.88
N ILE A 114 -20.14 7.63 5.49
CA ILE A 114 -19.17 8.53 6.13
C ILE A 114 -19.38 9.90 5.50
N THR A 115 -20.09 10.79 6.20
CA THR A 115 -20.15 12.20 5.82
C THR A 115 -18.95 12.97 6.31
N SER A 116 -18.61 14.01 5.55
CA SER A 116 -17.57 15.01 5.83
C SER A 116 -17.53 15.60 7.24
N SER A 117 -18.63 15.56 7.98
CA SER A 117 -18.73 16.10 9.33
C SER A 117 -18.35 15.12 10.45
N GLU A 118 -18.28 13.81 10.19
CA GLU A 118 -18.03 12.79 11.23
C GLU A 118 -16.55 12.40 11.35
N ASP A 119 -15.77 12.53 10.27
CA ASP A 119 -14.30 12.47 10.28
C ASP A 119 -13.79 13.78 9.66
N ASP A 120 -13.32 14.70 10.52
CA ASP A 120 -12.96 16.09 10.27
C ASP A 120 -12.44 16.37 8.83
N GLU A 121 -13.31 16.87 7.95
CA GLU A 121 -12.96 17.27 6.57
C GLU A 121 -11.76 18.23 6.52
N ARG A 122 -11.53 18.96 7.63
CA ARG A 122 -10.42 19.91 7.79
C ARG A 122 -9.07 19.19 7.84
N GLY A 123 -8.98 18.06 8.53
CA GLY A 123 -7.78 17.23 8.55
C GLY A 123 -7.46 16.67 7.16
N LEU A 124 -8.45 16.18 6.43
CA LEU A 124 -8.26 15.53 5.13
C LEU A 124 -7.85 16.51 4.02
N ARG A 125 -8.40 17.73 3.99
CA ARG A 125 -7.96 18.78 3.05
C ARG A 125 -6.55 19.26 3.35
N GLU A 126 -6.20 19.45 4.62
CA GLU A 126 -4.84 19.81 5.02
C GLU A 126 -3.84 18.67 4.76
N ASN A 127 -4.27 17.41 4.83
CA ASN A 127 -3.41 16.23 4.70
C ASN A 127 -3.19 15.77 3.25
N ALA A 128 -4.21 15.77 2.41
CA ALA A 128 -4.04 15.56 0.97
C ALA A 128 -3.28 16.73 0.31
N ALA A 129 -3.39 17.94 0.86
CA ALA A 129 -2.59 19.09 0.42
C ALA A 129 -1.12 19.02 0.85
N ASN A 130 -0.77 18.24 1.88
CA ASN A 130 0.59 18.15 2.44
C ASN A 130 1.27 16.79 2.23
N TRP A 131 0.55 15.75 1.81
CA TRP A 131 1.17 14.51 1.37
C TRP A 131 1.71 14.71 -0.03
N THR A 132 3.00 14.45 -0.20
CA THR A 132 3.68 14.45 -1.50
C THR A 132 4.25 13.08 -1.74
N CYS A 133 4.28 12.65 -3.00
CA CYS A 133 5.09 11.51 -3.38
C CYS A 133 6.19 11.92 -4.37
N ALA A 134 7.31 11.22 -4.26
CA ALA A 134 8.45 11.32 -5.14
C ALA A 134 8.87 9.91 -5.57
N ALA A 135 9.61 9.83 -6.66
CA ALA A 135 10.19 8.58 -7.11
C ALA A 135 11.64 8.80 -7.56
N GLU A 136 12.53 7.88 -7.22
CA GLU A 136 13.95 7.97 -7.56
C GLU A 136 14.40 6.83 -8.47
N HIS A 137 15.23 7.12 -9.48
CA HIS A 137 15.87 6.07 -10.26
C HIS A 137 17.21 5.66 -9.64
N ALA A 138 17.51 4.35 -9.64
CA ALA A 138 18.71 3.73 -9.06
C ALA A 138 20.07 4.21 -9.63
N HIS A 139 20.08 5.15 -10.59
CA HIS A 139 21.26 5.55 -11.35
C HIS A 139 21.53 7.06 -11.43
N HIS A 140 20.69 7.91 -10.83
CA HIS A 140 20.99 9.33 -10.70
C HIS A 140 21.48 9.61 -9.29
N HIS A 141 22.79 9.51 -9.09
CA HIS A 141 23.63 10.43 -8.30
C HIS A 141 25.00 9.77 -8.11
N HIS A 142 26.04 10.44 -8.60
CA HIS A 142 27.39 10.24 -8.12
C HIS A 142 27.34 10.38 -6.58
N ASP A 143 27.63 9.29 -5.87
CA ASP A 143 28.01 9.33 -4.46
C ASP A 143 29.39 10.03 -4.41
N GLU A 144 29.44 11.35 -4.63
CA GLU A 144 30.59 12.17 -4.27
C GLU A 144 30.36 12.71 -2.86
N GLU A 145 31.27 12.32 -1.97
CA GLU A 145 31.52 12.97 -0.69
C GLU A 145 31.77 14.47 -0.92
N GLU A 146 31.35 15.29 0.05
CA GLU A 146 31.74 16.69 0.29
C GLU A 146 30.80 17.85 -0.11
N GLU A 147 30.60 18.69 0.91
CA GLU A 147 30.46 20.16 0.90
C GLU A 147 29.16 20.83 0.42
N GLU A 148 28.36 21.23 1.42
CA GLU A 148 27.84 22.58 1.63
C GLU A 148 27.82 23.52 0.41
N ILE A 149 26.78 23.46 -0.43
CA ILE A 149 26.41 24.59 -1.29
C ILE A 149 24.90 24.81 -1.26
N THR A 150 24.52 25.96 -0.71
CA THR A 150 23.21 26.58 -0.73
C THR A 150 22.77 26.88 -2.16
N HIS A 151 21.63 26.35 -2.63
CA HIS A 151 20.93 26.97 -3.76
C HIS A 151 19.40 26.94 -3.60
N HIS A 152 18.85 28.16 -3.62
CA HIS A 152 17.45 28.52 -3.60
C HIS A 152 16.66 28.04 -4.82
N HIS A 153 15.36 27.83 -4.61
CA HIS A 153 14.32 27.61 -5.60
C HIS A 153 14.41 28.54 -6.83
N SER A 154 14.22 27.97 -8.03
CA SER A 154 13.04 28.24 -8.89
C SER A 154 13.33 28.02 -10.38
N ARG A 155 12.29 27.54 -11.08
CA ARG A 155 12.03 27.58 -12.53
C ARG A 155 12.57 26.44 -13.40
N SER A 156 11.61 25.67 -13.93
CA SER A 156 11.40 25.47 -15.37
C SER A 156 12.69 25.33 -16.19
N LEU A 157 13.16 24.10 -16.36
CA LEU A 157 13.98 23.74 -17.50
C LEU A 157 13.50 22.41 -18.05
N GLN A 158 12.91 22.50 -19.25
CA GLN A 158 12.78 21.40 -20.20
C GLN A 158 14.14 20.71 -20.33
N HIS A 159 14.25 19.48 -19.83
CA HIS A 159 15.35 18.61 -20.17
C HIS A 159 14.84 17.57 -21.16
N ASN A 160 15.14 17.89 -22.41
CA ASN A 160 14.96 17.03 -23.57
C ASN A 160 15.96 15.87 -23.45
N HIS A 161 15.54 14.78 -22.82
CA HIS A 161 16.28 13.53 -22.87
C HIS A 161 15.76 12.74 -24.06
N GLN A 162 16.62 12.62 -25.08
CA GLN A 162 16.47 11.58 -26.09
C GLN A 162 16.37 10.24 -25.36
N HIS A 163 15.15 9.71 -25.26
CA HIS A 163 14.89 8.32 -24.92
C HIS A 163 15.63 7.46 -25.94
N GLN A 164 16.83 6.99 -25.58
CA GLN A 164 17.32 5.79 -26.20
C GLN A 164 16.42 4.66 -25.68
N ASN A 165 15.54 4.21 -26.57
CA ASN A 165 14.71 3.02 -26.47
C ASN A 165 15.25 1.98 -25.46
N SER A 166 14.77 2.04 -24.22
CA SER A 166 14.70 0.88 -23.33
C SER A 166 13.46 0.08 -23.70
N SER A 167 13.44 -0.42 -24.93
CA SER A 167 12.41 -1.34 -25.39
C SER A 167 12.53 -2.67 -24.60
N ASN A 168 11.48 -3.01 -23.85
CA ASN A 168 10.99 -4.38 -23.68
C ASN A 168 11.95 -5.48 -23.17
N VAL A 169 12.69 -5.25 -22.09
CA VAL A 169 13.51 -6.33 -21.47
C VAL A 169 12.64 -7.37 -20.73
N LEU A 170 11.37 -7.08 -20.41
CA LEU A 170 10.44 -8.08 -19.86
C LEU A 170 9.77 -8.94 -20.93
N TYR A 171 9.74 -8.50 -22.19
CA TYR A 171 9.08 -9.20 -23.30
C TYR A 171 10.00 -10.20 -24.02
N GLU A 172 11.33 -10.06 -23.90
CA GLU A 172 12.29 -10.92 -24.62
C GLU A 172 12.63 -12.23 -23.88
N TYR A 173 12.32 -12.33 -22.58
CA TYR A 173 12.53 -13.57 -21.82
C TYR A 173 11.43 -14.63 -22.03
N ILE A 174 10.28 -14.24 -22.58
CA ILE A 174 9.11 -15.13 -22.74
C ILE A 174 9.18 -15.95 -24.04
N ASN A 175 10.02 -15.57 -25.01
CA ASN A 175 9.98 -16.16 -26.36
C ASN A 175 11.08 -17.19 -26.71
N THR A 176 11.94 -17.62 -25.77
CA THR A 176 13.10 -18.47 -26.13
C THR A 176 13.16 -19.89 -25.57
N ARG A 177 12.08 -20.45 -24.98
CA ARG A 177 12.06 -21.91 -24.71
C ARG A 177 10.73 -22.58 -25.03
N SER A 178 10.53 -22.78 -26.33
CA SER A 178 9.77 -23.92 -26.84
C SER A 178 10.68 -25.16 -26.87
N LEU A 179 10.15 -26.27 -26.36
CA LEU A 179 10.57 -27.67 -26.53
C LEU A 179 11.90 -28.09 -25.89
N ASN A 180 11.81 -28.77 -24.74
CA ASN A 180 12.46 -30.07 -24.53
C ASN A 180 11.83 -30.78 -23.32
N ASN A 181 11.34 -32.01 -23.54
CA ASN A 181 10.75 -32.90 -22.52
C ASN A 181 11.75 -33.18 -21.38
N PRO A 182 11.32 -33.21 -20.10
CA PRO A 182 12.20 -33.54 -18.99
C PRO A 182 12.33 -35.06 -18.80
N THR A 183 13.54 -35.57 -18.99
CA THR A 183 13.97 -36.92 -18.55
C THR A 183 14.25 -36.93 -17.04
N THR A 184 13.39 -37.62 -16.30
CA THR A 184 13.56 -38.39 -15.06
C THR A 184 14.82 -38.23 -14.16
N THR A 185 14.61 -37.57 -13.00
CA THR A 185 14.96 -37.92 -11.57
C THR A 185 16.41 -38.17 -11.10
N PRO A 186 16.72 -38.13 -9.77
CA PRO A 186 16.14 -37.36 -8.63
C PRO A 186 17.18 -36.81 -7.61
N SER A 187 16.88 -35.73 -6.87
CA SER A 187 17.36 -35.60 -5.46
C SER A 187 16.61 -34.53 -4.64
N THR A 188 16.14 -34.97 -3.47
CA THR A 188 15.88 -34.23 -2.21
C THR A 188 14.74 -33.20 -2.15
N ASN A 189 13.60 -33.68 -1.64
CA ASN A 189 12.54 -33.01 -0.88
C ASN A 189 12.68 -31.51 -0.56
N THR A 190 11.97 -30.69 -1.33
CA THR A 190 11.20 -29.57 -0.79
C THR A 190 9.86 -29.59 -1.50
N TRP A 191 8.79 -29.89 -0.78
CA TRP A 191 7.45 -29.67 -1.31
C TRP A 191 7.27 -28.15 -1.42
N ILE A 192 7.33 -27.65 -2.64
CA ILE A 192 6.95 -26.27 -2.97
C ILE A 192 5.47 -26.38 -3.36
N PRO A 193 4.53 -25.86 -2.55
CA PRO A 193 3.14 -25.80 -2.98
C PRO A 193 3.09 -25.07 -4.32
N PRO A 194 2.23 -25.49 -5.27
CA PRO A 194 1.99 -24.70 -6.46
C PRO A 194 1.52 -23.32 -5.99
N LYS A 195 2.35 -22.29 -6.19
CA LYS A 195 2.00 -20.93 -5.79
C LYS A 195 0.77 -20.53 -6.61
N LYS A 196 -0.25 -20.04 -5.92
CA LYS A 196 -1.46 -19.49 -6.53
C LYS A 196 -1.14 -18.31 -7.46
N TYR A 197 -0.07 -17.59 -7.15
CA TYR A 197 0.45 -16.44 -7.87
C TYR A 197 1.85 -16.73 -8.46
N LYS A 198 2.21 -16.06 -9.55
CA LYS A 198 3.49 -16.26 -10.24
C LYS A 198 4.67 -15.62 -9.52
N PHE A 199 4.47 -14.46 -8.90
CA PHE A 199 5.52 -13.73 -8.20
C PHE A 199 5.23 -13.64 -6.70
N HIS A 200 6.29 -13.74 -5.91
CA HIS A 200 6.21 -13.66 -4.45
C HIS A 200 7.29 -12.72 -3.97
N ILE A 201 6.90 -11.68 -3.25
CA ILE A 201 7.74 -10.54 -2.91
C ILE A 201 7.87 -10.49 -1.38
N PRO A 202 9.01 -10.95 -0.81
CA PRO A 202 9.29 -10.82 0.60
C PRO A 202 9.55 -9.37 0.99
N LEU A 203 8.75 -8.87 1.94
CA LEU A 203 8.83 -7.52 2.50
C LEU A 203 9.47 -7.52 3.90
N TYR A 204 10.41 -6.60 4.08
CA TYR A 204 10.90 -6.18 5.38
C TYR A 204 10.26 -4.85 5.74
N ILE A 205 9.41 -4.85 6.76
CA ILE A 205 8.68 -3.65 7.17
C ILE A 205 9.38 -2.98 8.34
N GLU A 206 9.72 -1.72 8.17
CA GLU A 206 10.20 -0.86 9.24
C GLU A 206 9.06 0.04 9.73
N VAL A 207 8.89 0.15 11.04
CA VAL A 207 7.91 1.07 11.66
C VAL A 207 8.62 1.99 12.64
N ASP A 208 8.07 3.20 12.83
CA ASP A 208 8.57 4.13 13.84
C ASP A 208 7.72 4.14 15.11
N SER A 209 8.22 4.81 16.14
CA SER A 209 7.52 4.91 17.42
C SER A 209 6.16 5.61 17.30
N THR A 210 6.02 6.57 16.38
CA THR A 210 4.76 7.27 16.11
C THR A 210 3.71 6.31 15.56
N PHE A 211 4.08 5.48 14.57
CA PHE A 211 3.23 4.43 14.02
C PHE A 211 2.75 3.51 15.14
N VAL A 212 3.69 2.95 15.92
CA VAL A 212 3.37 1.99 17.00
C VAL A 212 2.43 2.59 18.04
N ASN A 213 2.68 3.83 18.47
CA ASN A 213 1.85 4.49 19.46
C ASN A 213 0.43 4.76 18.93
N ARG A 214 0.31 5.13 17.65
CA ARG A 214 -0.98 5.34 17.00
C ARG A 214 -1.83 4.07 16.94
N GLN A 215 -1.21 2.92 16.75
CA GLN A 215 -1.88 1.63 16.74
C GLN A 215 -2.17 1.09 18.16
N GLY A 216 -1.88 1.85 19.22
CA GLY A 216 -2.13 1.45 20.61
C GLY A 216 -1.10 0.47 21.17
N GLY A 217 0.03 0.24 20.50
CA GLY A 217 1.09 -0.66 20.93
C GLY A 217 1.60 -1.57 19.81
N LEU A 218 2.56 -2.43 20.13
CA LEU A 218 3.22 -3.30 19.14
C LEU A 218 2.27 -4.31 18.51
N ASN A 219 1.35 -4.89 19.28
CA ASN A 219 0.39 -5.86 18.75
C ASN A 219 -0.54 -5.22 17.71
N GLY A 220 -1.12 -4.06 18.03
CA GLY A 220 -1.94 -3.29 17.07
C GLY A 220 -1.13 -2.84 15.86
N ALA A 221 0.15 -2.50 16.04
CA ALA A 221 1.04 -2.16 14.93
C ALA A 221 1.20 -3.33 13.94
N ILE A 222 1.40 -4.54 14.45
CA ILE A 222 1.49 -5.75 13.62
C ILE A 222 0.16 -6.06 12.91
N GLU A 223 -0.96 -5.93 13.62
CA GLU A 223 -2.29 -6.12 13.03
C GLU A 223 -2.53 -5.14 11.87
N TYR A 224 -2.12 -3.88 12.04
CA TYR A 224 -2.29 -2.87 11.01
C TYR A 224 -1.35 -3.08 9.81
N VAL A 225 -0.10 -3.49 10.03
CA VAL A 225 0.81 -3.90 8.93
C VAL A 225 0.24 -5.07 8.15
N ASN A 226 -0.32 -6.07 8.84
CA ASN A 226 -0.96 -7.22 8.21
C ASN A 226 -2.17 -6.79 7.38
N PHE A 227 -3.00 -5.91 7.94
CA PHE A 227 -4.17 -5.37 7.25
C PHE A 227 -3.79 -4.63 5.98
N LEU A 228 -2.90 -3.63 6.07
CA LEU A 228 -2.48 -2.82 4.92
C LEU A 228 -1.89 -3.70 3.82
N THR A 229 -0.94 -4.57 4.16
CA THR A 229 -0.27 -5.40 3.14
C THR A 229 -1.20 -6.42 2.51
N SER A 230 -2.07 -7.05 3.30
CA SER A 230 -3.04 -8.01 2.76
C SER A 230 -4.12 -7.32 1.93
N ALA A 231 -4.54 -6.11 2.30
CA ALA A 231 -5.45 -5.29 1.49
C ALA A 231 -4.82 -4.90 0.15
N VAL A 232 -3.52 -4.56 0.14
CA VAL A 232 -2.78 -4.32 -1.12
C VAL A 232 -2.68 -5.61 -1.95
N ASN A 233 -2.50 -6.78 -1.34
CA ASN A 233 -2.51 -8.07 -2.06
C ASN A 233 -3.80 -8.31 -2.84
N VAL A 234 -4.96 -7.85 -2.35
CA VAL A 234 -6.24 -7.94 -3.12
C VAL A 234 -6.11 -7.30 -4.50
N ILE A 235 -5.37 -6.19 -4.58
CA ILE A 235 -5.14 -5.44 -5.81
C ILE A 235 -4.05 -6.14 -6.63
N ILE A 236 -2.84 -6.27 -6.07
CA ILE A 236 -1.67 -6.66 -6.87
C ILE A 236 -1.69 -8.14 -7.31
N GLU A 237 -2.39 -9.02 -6.58
CA GLU A 237 -2.58 -10.42 -7.02
C GLU A 237 -3.42 -10.47 -8.29
N ASN A 238 -4.39 -9.56 -8.41
CA ASN A 238 -5.27 -9.47 -9.58
C ASN A 238 -4.59 -8.74 -10.74
N GLU A 239 -3.93 -7.62 -10.46
CA GLU A 239 -3.38 -6.73 -11.50
C GLU A 239 -2.08 -7.28 -12.11
N ILE A 240 -1.19 -7.87 -11.31
CA ILE A 240 0.17 -8.23 -11.74
C ILE A 240 0.63 -9.63 -11.31
N ASP A 241 -0.28 -10.46 -10.79
CA ASP A 241 0.00 -11.86 -10.41
C ASP A 241 1.16 -11.97 -9.39
N ALA A 242 1.17 -11.04 -8.42
CA ALA A 242 2.18 -10.94 -7.37
C ALA A 242 1.55 -10.95 -5.97
N HIS A 243 2.25 -11.57 -5.02
CA HIS A 243 1.87 -11.60 -3.61
C HIS A 243 2.97 -11.07 -2.71
N LEU A 244 2.63 -10.17 -1.80
CA LEU A 244 3.52 -9.62 -0.78
C LEU A 244 3.43 -10.47 0.48
N GLU A 245 4.56 -11.04 0.91
CA GLU A 245 4.70 -11.68 2.22
C GLU A 245 5.55 -10.79 3.13
N VAL A 246 5.03 -10.42 4.29
CA VAL A 246 5.80 -9.74 5.33
C VAL A 246 6.66 -10.77 6.05
N VAL A 247 7.95 -10.78 5.75
CA VAL A 247 8.90 -11.73 6.37
C VAL A 247 9.48 -11.20 7.66
N HIS A 248 9.48 -9.88 7.86
CA HIS A 248 9.99 -9.27 9.08
C HIS A 248 9.32 -7.91 9.36
N VAL A 249 9.08 -7.61 10.64
CA VAL A 249 8.69 -6.27 11.10
C VAL A 249 9.64 -5.77 12.18
N GLU A 250 10.15 -4.56 12.04
CA GLU A 250 11.11 -3.94 12.97
C GLU A 250 10.66 -2.56 13.42
N LEU A 251 10.73 -2.31 14.74
CA LEU A 251 10.65 -0.95 15.27
C LEU A 251 12.04 -0.31 15.21
N THR A 252 12.17 0.77 14.45
CA THR A 252 13.43 1.49 14.25
C THR A 252 13.34 2.96 14.66
N HIS A 253 14.51 3.54 14.97
CA HIS A 253 14.70 4.92 15.40
C HIS A 253 15.54 5.73 14.38
N ILE A 254 15.91 5.13 13.24
CA ILE A 254 16.70 5.81 12.21
C ILE A 254 15.99 7.04 11.63
N TYR A 255 14.66 7.11 11.78
CA TYR A 255 13.82 8.19 11.29
C TYR A 255 13.60 9.31 12.32
N ASP A 256 14.14 9.21 13.54
CA ASP A 256 13.68 10.04 14.66
C ASP A 256 13.88 11.56 14.48
N ASN A 257 14.94 11.93 13.77
CA ASN A 257 15.29 13.33 13.50
C ASN A 257 15.12 13.72 12.02
N ILE A 258 14.38 12.91 11.25
CA ILE A 258 14.19 13.12 9.82
C ILE A 258 12.86 13.81 9.57
N THR A 259 12.85 14.80 8.68
CA THR A 259 11.67 15.62 8.35
C THR A 259 11.32 15.60 6.86
N THR A 260 12.11 14.92 6.01
CA THR A 260 11.85 14.80 4.58
C THR A 260 11.92 13.35 4.12
N THR A 261 11.11 12.98 3.13
CA THR A 261 11.07 11.65 2.51
C THR A 261 12.42 11.29 1.91
N GLN A 262 13.09 12.24 1.25
CA GLN A 262 14.42 12.04 0.66
C GLN A 262 15.49 11.69 1.69
N ALA A 263 15.53 12.41 2.82
CA ALA A 263 16.46 12.11 3.90
C ALA A 263 16.14 10.76 4.55
N ALA A 264 14.85 10.40 4.64
CA ALA A 264 14.41 9.11 5.17
C ALA A 264 14.85 7.97 4.25
N LEU A 265 14.64 8.08 2.93
CA LEU A 265 15.04 7.08 1.95
C LEU A 265 16.57 6.91 1.93
N ARG A 266 17.30 8.02 2.02
CA ARG A 266 18.76 8.01 2.17
C ARG A 266 19.19 7.31 3.46
N ALA A 267 18.55 7.59 4.60
CA ALA A 267 18.88 6.94 5.87
C ALA A 267 18.62 5.44 5.83
N GLN A 268 17.54 5.01 5.18
CA GLN A 268 17.22 3.61 4.95
C GLN A 268 18.27 2.93 4.06
N ARG A 269 18.65 3.57 2.94
CA ARG A 269 19.68 3.07 2.01
C ARG A 269 21.07 2.97 2.64
N LEU A 270 21.46 3.96 3.45
CA LEU A 270 22.78 4.01 4.09
C LEU A 270 22.92 3.05 5.27
N ARG A 271 21.81 2.51 5.78
CA ARG A 271 21.83 1.49 6.83
C ARG A 271 22.37 0.18 6.23
N PRO A 272 23.52 -0.34 6.70
CA PRO A 272 24.08 -1.58 6.18
C PRO A 272 23.06 -2.71 6.28
N ARG A 273 22.85 -3.49 5.20
CA ARG A 273 21.87 -4.58 5.21
C ARG A 273 22.18 -5.67 6.23
N ASP A 274 23.44 -5.85 6.59
CA ASP A 274 23.86 -6.78 7.65
C ASP A 274 23.35 -6.34 9.05
N ASN A 275 23.01 -5.05 9.20
CA ASN A 275 22.41 -4.47 10.40
C ASN A 275 20.86 -4.51 10.36
N LEU A 276 20.26 -5.05 9.31
CA LEU A 276 18.84 -5.41 9.34
C LEU A 276 18.68 -6.63 10.23
N ALA A 277 17.83 -6.54 11.24
CA ALA A 277 17.59 -7.66 12.12
C ALA A 277 17.06 -8.85 11.31
N GLY A 278 17.63 -10.05 11.49
CA GLY A 278 17.35 -11.17 10.58
C GLY A 278 18.27 -11.23 9.35
N SER A 279 19.42 -10.56 9.37
CA SER A 279 20.49 -10.62 8.35
C SER A 279 20.97 -12.03 7.94
N ASN A 280 20.67 -13.08 8.72
CA ASN A 280 20.83 -14.48 8.28
C ASN A 280 19.87 -14.90 7.13
N TYR A 281 18.89 -14.07 6.78
CA TYR A 281 18.09 -14.18 5.55
C TYR A 281 18.79 -13.49 4.35
N TYR A 282 19.83 -12.70 4.61
CA TYR A 282 20.59 -11.90 3.65
C TYR A 282 21.93 -12.55 3.23
N GLY A 283 22.35 -13.64 3.87
CA GLY A 283 23.55 -14.38 3.49
C GLY A 283 23.56 -15.81 4.01
N ILE A 284 23.48 -16.78 3.09
CA ILE A 284 24.40 -17.92 2.85
C ILE A 284 23.72 -18.82 1.80
N GLY A 285 24.28 -18.87 0.59
CA GLY A 285 24.14 -19.99 -0.36
C GLY A 285 22.73 -20.42 -0.78
N GLY A 286 22.16 -19.70 -1.75
CA GLY A 286 20.97 -20.11 -2.51
C GLY A 286 19.89 -19.04 -2.53
N ASP A 287 19.90 -18.22 -3.59
CA ASP A 287 18.85 -17.37 -4.17
C ASP A 287 17.73 -16.81 -3.23
N ASP A 288 17.71 -15.48 -3.15
CA ASP A 288 16.55 -14.58 -2.89
C ASP A 288 15.74 -14.73 -1.61
N LYS A 289 16.01 -13.91 -0.59
CA LYS A 289 15.21 -13.97 0.64
C LYS A 289 14.71 -12.67 1.30
N ILE A 290 15.23 -11.47 1.02
CA ILE A 290 14.45 -10.23 1.20
C ILE A 290 14.62 -9.32 0.00
N ILE A 291 13.50 -9.03 -0.64
CA ILE A 291 13.44 -8.31 -1.90
C ILE A 291 13.31 -6.82 -1.64
N LEU A 292 12.37 -6.38 -0.80
CA LEU A 292 12.04 -4.97 -0.64
C LEU A 292 11.97 -4.61 0.85
N VAL A 293 12.67 -3.54 1.23
CA VAL A 293 12.56 -2.94 2.56
C VAL A 293 11.65 -1.72 2.45
N HIS A 294 10.54 -1.71 3.18
CA HIS A 294 9.56 -0.63 3.13
C HIS A 294 9.30 -0.07 4.52
N ALA A 295 9.36 1.25 4.68
CA ALA A 295 9.05 1.90 5.94
C ALA A 295 7.60 2.39 5.97
N LEU A 296 6.86 2.06 7.03
CA LEU A 296 5.54 2.59 7.33
C LEU A 296 5.64 3.51 8.55
N LEU A 297 5.59 4.82 8.31
CA LEU A 297 5.91 5.84 9.31
C LEU A 297 4.63 6.58 9.72
N GLY A 298 4.38 6.64 11.03
CA GLY A 298 3.30 7.46 11.60
C GLY A 298 3.68 8.93 11.72
N ARG A 299 4.99 9.23 11.63
CA ARG A 299 5.52 10.60 11.61
C ARG A 299 5.32 11.26 10.25
N HIS A 300 5.24 12.59 10.28
CA HIS A 300 5.24 13.42 9.09
C HIS A 300 6.66 13.61 8.57
N VAL A 301 6.97 13.02 7.41
CA VAL A 301 8.21 13.32 6.66
C VAL A 301 7.92 13.82 5.24
N GLY A 302 6.67 14.15 4.93
CA GLY A 302 6.28 14.74 3.65
C GLY A 302 5.55 13.80 2.69
N GLY A 303 5.30 12.54 3.09
CA GLY A 303 4.47 11.59 2.35
C GLY A 303 5.21 10.33 1.93
N GLY A 304 5.22 10.01 0.64
CA GLY A 304 5.81 8.78 0.11
C GLY A 304 7.05 8.99 -0.74
N ILE A 305 7.95 8.01 -0.77
CA ILE A 305 9.00 7.93 -1.79
C ILE A 305 9.49 6.49 -1.96
N ALA A 306 9.79 6.08 -3.18
CA ALA A 306 10.44 4.79 -3.44
C ALA A 306 11.37 4.85 -4.66
N TYR A 307 12.30 3.90 -4.73
CA TYR A 307 13.09 3.70 -5.93
C TYR A 307 12.32 2.92 -6.99
N ILE A 308 12.37 3.38 -8.25
CA ILE A 308 11.65 2.74 -9.36
C ILE A 308 12.37 1.49 -9.87
N ASP A 309 11.62 0.41 -10.08
CA ASP A 309 12.08 -0.86 -10.69
C ASP A 309 13.25 -1.49 -9.92
N THR A 310 13.06 -1.65 -8.61
CA THR A 310 14.14 -2.08 -7.72
C THR A 310 13.86 -3.36 -6.94
N ILE A 311 12.74 -4.05 -7.16
CA ILE A 311 12.37 -5.30 -6.44
C ILE A 311 13.30 -6.52 -6.66
N CYS A 312 14.53 -6.35 -7.13
CA CYS A 312 15.60 -7.35 -7.03
C CYS A 312 16.97 -6.71 -6.75
N ASP A 313 17.02 -5.38 -6.62
CA ASP A 313 18.26 -4.63 -6.44
C ASP A 313 18.52 -4.40 -4.95
N ARG A 314 19.45 -5.17 -4.39
CA ARG A 314 19.79 -5.10 -2.97
C ARG A 314 20.33 -3.73 -2.53
N LYS A 315 20.83 -2.90 -3.45
CA LYS A 315 21.34 -1.56 -3.13
C LYS A 315 20.22 -0.51 -3.11
N TRP A 316 19.14 -0.74 -3.85
CA TRP A 316 18.13 0.28 -4.10
C TRP A 316 16.70 -0.14 -3.75
N SER A 317 16.46 -1.39 -3.33
CA SER A 317 15.11 -1.88 -3.03
C SER A 317 14.57 -1.37 -1.69
N PHE A 318 14.22 -0.09 -1.70
CA PHE A 318 13.82 0.73 -0.57
C PHE A 318 12.63 1.61 -0.93
N GLY A 319 11.67 1.70 -0.02
CA GLY A 319 10.50 2.55 -0.13
C GLY A 319 10.00 3.02 1.23
N ILE A 320 9.30 4.14 1.25
CA ILE A 320 8.80 4.78 2.45
C ILE A 320 7.39 5.30 2.18
N THR A 321 6.47 4.97 3.07
CA THR A 321 5.16 5.61 3.17
C THR A 321 5.07 6.25 4.56
N SER A 322 4.97 7.57 4.61
CA SER A 322 4.79 8.33 5.85
C SER A 322 3.39 8.87 6.04
N ASP A 323 3.20 9.60 7.14
CA ASP A 323 1.92 10.21 7.47
C ASP A 323 0.77 9.23 7.67
N ILE A 324 1.11 8.00 8.08
CA ILE A 324 0.13 6.96 8.40
C ILE A 324 -0.75 7.43 9.56
N ARG A 325 -2.06 7.50 9.33
CA ARG A 325 -3.04 8.05 10.28
C ARG A 325 -4.14 7.07 10.71
N GLY A 326 -4.44 6.08 9.88
CA GLY A 326 -5.47 5.09 10.18
C GLY A 326 -5.07 4.17 11.32
N SER A 327 -6.03 3.34 11.73
CA SER A 327 -5.85 2.38 12.80
C SER A 327 -6.61 1.10 12.51
N PHE A 328 -6.06 -0.04 12.93
CA PHE A 328 -6.77 -1.32 12.83
C PHE A 328 -8.07 -1.35 13.66
N THR A 329 -8.14 -0.59 14.75
CA THR A 329 -9.31 -0.52 15.63
C THR A 329 -10.44 0.38 15.10
N ASN A 330 -10.16 1.18 14.07
CA ASN A 330 -11.12 2.07 13.42
C ASN A 330 -10.84 2.12 11.92
N LEU A 331 -11.24 1.06 11.21
CA LEU A 331 -11.14 1.02 9.75
C LEU A 331 -12.09 2.07 9.14
N GLY A 332 -11.50 3.13 8.61
CA GLY A 332 -12.21 4.29 8.05
C GLY A 332 -11.44 4.92 6.91
N LYS A 333 -11.74 6.19 6.63
CA LYS A 333 -11.17 6.91 5.48
C LYS A 333 -9.63 6.99 5.53
N ASP A 334 -9.06 7.21 6.71
CA ASP A 334 -7.60 7.24 6.87
C ASP A 334 -6.95 5.89 6.53
N ALA A 335 -7.59 4.76 6.88
CA ALA A 335 -7.05 3.44 6.55
C ALA A 335 -7.06 3.15 5.04
N LEU A 336 -8.08 3.64 4.32
CA LEU A 336 -8.13 3.56 2.87
C LEU A 336 -7.05 4.43 2.21
N LEU A 337 -6.81 5.64 2.74
CA LEU A 337 -5.74 6.51 2.26
C LEU A 337 -4.35 5.91 2.53
N ASP A 338 -4.13 5.39 3.73
CA ASP A 338 -2.88 4.70 4.09
C ASP A 338 -2.61 3.51 3.14
N MET A 339 -3.65 2.72 2.82
CA MET A 339 -3.56 1.61 1.87
C MET A 339 -3.22 2.13 0.46
N PHE A 340 -3.86 3.21 0.02
CA PHE A 340 -3.58 3.83 -1.28
C PHE A 340 -2.13 4.34 -1.37
N TYR A 341 -1.67 5.12 -0.38
CA TYR A 341 -0.29 5.61 -0.35
C TYR A 341 0.72 4.46 -0.31
N TYR A 342 0.43 3.42 0.46
CA TYR A 342 1.30 2.26 0.51
C TYR A 342 1.36 1.52 -0.83
N ALA A 343 0.22 1.26 -1.47
CA ALA A 343 0.15 0.66 -2.80
C ALA A 343 0.89 1.50 -3.85
N HIS A 344 0.79 2.83 -3.77
CA HIS A 344 1.46 3.77 -4.67
C HIS A 344 2.98 3.61 -4.63
N GLU A 345 3.57 3.66 -3.43
CA GLU A 345 5.03 3.53 -3.27
C GLU A 345 5.55 2.13 -3.61
N LEU A 346 4.74 1.10 -3.35
CA LEU A 346 5.05 -0.25 -3.84
C LEU A 346 4.99 -0.32 -5.37
N GLY A 347 4.06 0.40 -6.02
CA GLY A 347 3.96 0.52 -7.47
C GLY A 347 5.22 1.10 -8.12
N HIS A 348 5.82 2.12 -7.49
CA HIS A 348 7.16 2.59 -7.88
C HIS A 348 8.21 1.50 -7.76
N SER A 349 8.29 0.83 -6.61
CA SER A 349 9.25 -0.28 -6.41
C SER A 349 9.12 -1.37 -7.49
N LEU A 350 7.89 -1.62 -7.95
CA LEU A 350 7.51 -2.57 -9.01
C LEU A 350 7.74 -2.06 -10.44
N GLY A 351 8.15 -0.79 -10.61
CA GLY A 351 8.60 -0.24 -11.88
C GLY A 351 7.63 0.73 -12.59
N SER A 352 6.54 1.14 -11.95
CA SER A 352 5.66 2.17 -12.53
C SER A 352 6.11 3.57 -12.10
N GLY A 353 6.20 4.53 -13.02
CA GLY A 353 6.16 5.95 -12.66
C GLY A 353 4.73 6.46 -12.52
N HIS A 354 4.57 7.78 -12.39
CA HIS A 354 3.24 8.37 -12.26
C HIS A 354 2.53 8.46 -13.61
N THR A 355 1.21 8.31 -13.58
CA THR A 355 0.34 8.38 -14.77
C THR A 355 0.38 9.72 -15.49
N TYR A 356 0.78 10.80 -14.82
CA TYR A 356 0.76 12.16 -15.34
C TYR A 356 2.10 12.66 -15.88
N ASP A 357 3.21 11.92 -15.70
CA ASP A 357 4.55 12.36 -16.14
C ASP A 357 5.46 11.27 -16.72
N ASP A 358 5.21 9.98 -16.46
CA ASP A 358 6.13 8.89 -16.86
C ASP A 358 5.72 8.16 -18.16
N TYR A 359 4.54 8.48 -18.72
CA TYR A 359 3.97 7.83 -19.91
C TYR A 359 3.83 8.80 -21.09
N GLU A 360 3.97 8.28 -22.31
CA GLU A 360 3.79 9.05 -23.56
C GLU A 360 2.78 8.35 -24.50
N PRO A 361 1.59 8.95 -24.74
CA PRO A 361 1.08 10.15 -24.07
C PRO A 361 0.78 9.89 -22.58
N VAL A 362 0.78 10.95 -21.77
CA VAL A 362 0.39 10.85 -20.35
C VAL A 362 -1.02 10.28 -20.21
N VAL A 363 -1.23 9.46 -19.17
CA VAL A 363 -2.49 8.74 -18.93
C VAL A 363 -3.55 9.69 -18.32
N ASP A 364 -3.13 10.61 -17.45
CA ASP A 364 -3.99 11.66 -16.89
C ASP A 364 -3.23 12.97 -16.64
N THR A 365 -3.95 14.00 -16.19
CA THR A 365 -3.38 15.33 -15.85
C THR A 365 -3.59 15.71 -14.39
N CYS A 366 -3.95 14.74 -13.54
CA CYS A 366 -4.31 14.97 -12.13
C CYS A 366 -3.15 15.49 -11.29
N GLY A 367 -1.94 14.98 -11.52
CA GLY A 367 -0.75 15.43 -10.79
C GLY A 367 -0.45 16.91 -10.97
N ALA A 368 -0.74 17.48 -12.14
CA ALA A 368 -0.48 18.88 -12.44
C ALA A 368 -1.52 19.85 -11.88
N VAL A 369 -2.71 19.35 -11.54
CA VAL A 369 -3.89 20.19 -11.31
C VAL A 369 -4.46 19.99 -9.91
N CYS A 370 -4.50 18.75 -9.42
CA CYS A 370 -5.17 18.40 -8.16
C CYS A 370 -4.27 18.50 -6.93
N THR A 371 -2.96 18.62 -7.14
CA THR A 371 -1.94 18.87 -6.10
C THR A 371 -1.68 20.35 -5.87
N LEU A 372 -2.27 21.24 -6.68
CA LEU A 372 -2.10 22.68 -6.55
C LEU A 372 -2.75 23.19 -5.25
N SER A 373 -2.27 24.33 -4.73
CA SER A 373 -2.87 24.96 -3.55
C SER A 373 -4.32 25.37 -3.80
N ASP A 374 -5.12 25.37 -2.73
CA ASP A 374 -6.53 25.72 -2.78
C ASP A 374 -6.71 27.13 -3.41
N GLY A 375 -7.50 27.20 -4.49
CA GLY A 375 -7.69 28.40 -5.33
C GLY A 375 -7.04 28.32 -6.72
N PHE A 376 -6.11 27.38 -6.94
CA PHE A 376 -5.50 27.10 -8.25
C PHE A 376 -5.84 25.71 -8.80
N LYS A 377 -6.48 24.84 -7.99
CA LYS A 377 -7.03 23.57 -8.47
C LYS A 377 -8.08 23.83 -9.55
N SER A 378 -7.98 23.13 -10.67
CA SER A 378 -9.04 23.06 -11.69
C SER A 378 -9.52 21.61 -11.84
N ASP A 379 -10.61 21.38 -12.57
CA ASP A 379 -10.93 20.02 -12.99
C ASP A 379 -9.95 19.64 -14.10
N PRO A 380 -9.25 18.50 -14.01
CA PRO A 380 -8.37 18.13 -15.10
C PRO A 380 -9.20 17.65 -16.28
N ALA A 381 -8.75 17.97 -17.49
CA ALA A 381 -9.48 17.64 -18.69
C ALA A 381 -9.48 16.12 -18.90
N GLY A 382 -10.66 15.49 -18.86
CA GLY A 382 -10.81 14.06 -19.21
C GLY A 382 -10.62 13.06 -18.06
N LEU A 383 -10.99 13.44 -16.84
CA LEU A 383 -10.74 12.64 -15.64
C LEU A 383 -11.79 11.64 -15.19
N PRO A 384 -11.30 10.60 -14.48
CA PRO A 384 -10.44 9.57 -15.03
C PRO A 384 -11.24 8.81 -16.09
N LEU A 385 -10.60 8.34 -17.15
CA LEU A 385 -11.27 7.42 -18.07
C LEU A 385 -11.74 6.18 -17.29
N ASP A 386 -12.92 5.64 -17.61
CA ASP A 386 -13.37 4.37 -17.07
C ASP A 386 -12.23 3.34 -17.24
N HIS A 387 -11.87 2.62 -16.18
CA HIS A 387 -10.73 1.68 -16.12
C HIS A 387 -9.31 2.29 -16.17
N SER A 388 -9.15 3.60 -15.92
CA SER A 388 -7.82 4.20 -15.77
C SER A 388 -7.09 3.74 -14.51
N ALA A 389 -5.76 3.72 -14.56
CA ALA A 389 -4.90 3.32 -13.44
C ALA A 389 -5.02 4.34 -12.29
N THR A 390 -5.74 3.99 -11.24
CA THR A 390 -6.02 4.91 -10.13
C THR A 390 -4.88 4.99 -9.11
N ILE A 391 -4.11 3.90 -8.95
CA ILE A 391 -3.10 3.81 -7.89
C ILE A 391 -1.93 4.74 -8.12
N MET A 392 -1.38 4.77 -9.34
CA MET A 392 -0.25 5.65 -9.70
C MET A 392 -0.70 7.06 -10.12
N SER A 393 -1.99 7.35 -9.94
CA SER A 393 -2.63 8.60 -10.31
C SER A 393 -3.00 9.44 -9.11
N TYR A 394 -3.03 10.74 -9.30
CA TYR A 394 -3.35 11.72 -8.27
C TYR A 394 -4.81 12.19 -8.35
N CYS A 395 -5.63 11.53 -9.17
CA CYS A 395 -7.02 11.94 -9.37
C CYS A 395 -7.89 11.83 -8.11
N ASN A 396 -7.47 10.99 -7.16
CA ASN A 396 -8.13 10.87 -5.86
C ASN A 396 -7.98 12.12 -4.99
N PHE A 397 -7.06 13.03 -5.32
CA PHE A 397 -6.91 14.34 -4.66
C PHE A 397 -7.76 15.44 -5.30
N CYS A 398 -8.37 15.19 -6.45
CA CYS A 398 -9.24 16.17 -7.09
C CYS A 398 -10.54 16.30 -6.30
N THR A 399 -10.93 17.54 -6.02
CA THR A 399 -12.29 17.83 -5.52
C THR A 399 -13.23 17.74 -6.70
N VAL A 400 -13.98 16.65 -6.82
CA VAL A 400 -15.14 16.62 -7.72
C VAL A 400 -16.16 17.60 -7.14
N VAL A 401 -16.47 18.66 -7.88
CA VAL A 401 -17.54 19.61 -7.51
C VAL A 401 -18.89 19.07 -7.95
#